data_AF-A0A540WEP5-F1
#
_entry.id   AF-A0A540WEP5-F1
#
_cell.length_a   1.000
_cell.length_b   1.000
_cell.length_c   1.000
_cell.angle_alpha   90.00
_cell.angle_beta   90.00
_cell.angle_gamma   90.00
#
_symmetry.space_group_name_H-M   'P 1'
#
loop_
_entity.id
_entity.type
_entity.pdbx_description
1 polymer ?
#
loop_
_entity_poly.entity_id
_entity_poly.type
_entity_poly.pdbx_seq_one_letter_code
_entity_poly.pdbx_strand_id
1 'polypeptide(L)'
;MKFAGIWLGRLVAVLAMVAGGLVWFGATAQAATVCGSQPVPPGYVITSETLTNTCTGGYLTETIQLPYNGIQICDNSPIPSGYVLTSNYTTNNCGSYQGGTLNTPYSGITICGNGNGAIPATT
;
A
#
# COMPACT_ATOMS: atom_id res chain seq x y z
N MET A 1 61.76 -4.28 -11.69
CA MET A 1 60.77 -3.98 -10.63
C MET A 1 59.76 -2.90 -11.09
N LYS A 2 58.80 -3.21 -12.01
CA LYS A 2 57.77 -2.19 -12.37
C LYS A 2 56.49 -2.63 -13.12
N PHE A 3 56.14 -3.93 -13.18
CA PHE A 3 54.97 -4.37 -13.97
C PHE A 3 53.84 -5.08 -13.20
N ALA A 4 53.93 -5.22 -11.88
CA ALA A 4 52.94 -5.97 -11.08
C ALA A 4 51.75 -5.14 -10.53
N GLY A 5 51.78 -3.80 -10.65
CA GLY A 5 50.80 -2.91 -9.99
C GLY A 5 49.50 -2.63 -10.77
N ILE A 6 49.44 -2.94 -12.07
CA ILE A 6 48.33 -2.51 -12.93
C ILE A 6 47.17 -3.53 -12.90
N TRP A 7 47.47 -4.81 -12.68
CA TRP A 7 46.46 -5.89 -12.65
C TRP A 7 45.65 -5.90 -11.34
N LEU A 8 46.26 -5.53 -10.22
CA LEU A 8 45.60 -5.46 -8.92
C LEU A 8 44.60 -4.30 -8.83
N GLY A 9 44.87 -3.16 -9.49
CA GLY A 9 43.95 -2.01 -9.48
C GLY A 9 42.63 -2.28 -10.22
N ARG A 10 42.66 -3.10 -11.29
CA ARG A 10 41.45 -3.45 -12.06
C ARG A 10 40.54 -4.41 -11.28
N LEU A 11 41.10 -5.32 -10.50
CA LEU A 11 40.32 -6.21 -9.62
C LEU A 11 39.64 -5.45 -8.47
N VAL A 12 40.32 -4.45 -7.89
CA VAL A 12 39.73 -3.59 -6.84
C VAL A 12 38.59 -2.73 -7.39
N ALA A 13 38.71 -2.22 -8.62
CA ALA A 13 37.65 -1.43 -9.25
C ALA A 13 36.40 -2.29 -9.61
N VAL A 14 36.59 -3.55 -10.00
CA VAL A 14 35.47 -4.46 -10.29
C VAL A 14 34.75 -4.90 -9.00
N LEU A 15 35.48 -5.14 -7.91
CA LEU A 15 34.87 -5.45 -6.61
C LEU A 15 34.04 -4.29 -6.03
N ALA A 16 34.45 -3.04 -6.26
CA ALA A 16 33.69 -1.87 -5.83
C ALA A 16 32.36 -1.69 -6.59
N MET A 17 32.27 -2.13 -7.86
CA MET A 17 31.02 -2.09 -8.62
C MET A 17 30.01 -3.19 -8.20
N VAL A 18 30.47 -4.29 -7.61
CA VAL A 18 29.59 -5.34 -7.05
C VAL A 18 28.97 -4.88 -5.71
N ALA A 19 29.65 -4.00 -4.97
CA ALA A 19 29.13 -3.45 -3.72
C ALA A 19 28.03 -2.37 -3.90
N GLY A 20 27.89 -1.78 -5.10
CA GLY A 20 26.86 -0.77 -5.40
C GLY A 20 25.52 -1.32 -5.91
N GLY A 21 25.39 -2.64 -6.06
CA GLY A 21 24.30 -3.29 -6.81
C GLY A 21 23.12 -3.80 -5.98
N LEU A 22 22.99 -3.42 -4.70
CA LEU A 22 21.74 -3.61 -3.96
C LEU A 22 20.97 -2.29 -3.99
N VAL A 23 20.33 -2.02 -5.13
CA VAL A 23 19.18 -1.11 -5.13
C VAL A 23 18.14 -1.76 -4.22
N TRP A 24 18.03 -1.21 -3.01
CA TRP A 24 16.98 -1.52 -2.07
C TRP A 24 15.65 -1.22 -2.74
N PHE A 25 15.03 -2.22 -3.38
CA PHE A 25 13.59 -2.19 -3.68
C PHE A 25 12.80 -2.45 -2.40
N GLY A 26 13.14 -1.74 -1.33
CA GLY A 26 12.32 -1.61 -0.14
C GLY A 26 11.45 -0.38 -0.32
N ALA A 27 10.48 -0.42 -1.24
CA ALA A 27 9.35 0.48 -1.13
C ALA A 27 8.60 0.02 0.13
N THR A 28 8.93 0.61 1.28
CA THR A 28 8.05 0.55 2.43
C THR A 28 6.70 1.05 1.95
N ALA A 29 5.61 0.35 2.21
CA ALA A 29 4.28 0.87 1.91
C ALA A 29 4.15 2.21 2.66
N GLN A 30 4.38 3.34 1.99
CA GLN A 30 4.34 4.63 2.64
C GLN A 30 2.86 4.98 2.76
N ALA A 31 2.39 5.02 4.00
CA ALA A 31 1.15 5.70 4.30
C ALA A 31 1.31 7.17 3.85
N ALA A 32 0.49 7.59 2.89
CA ALA A 32 0.44 8.96 2.42
C ALA A 32 -0.86 9.60 2.90
N THR A 33 -0.86 10.92 3.04
CA THR A 33 -2.03 11.66 3.51
C THR A 33 -2.62 12.45 2.35
N VAL A 34 -3.90 12.27 2.10
CA VAL A 34 -4.68 12.99 1.08
C VAL A 34 -5.89 13.64 1.73
N CYS A 35 -6.47 14.65 1.08
CA CYS A 35 -7.72 15.23 1.54
C CYS A 35 -8.90 14.50 0.87
N GLY A 36 -10.02 14.33 1.58
CA GLY A 36 -11.20 13.65 1.05
C GLY A 36 -11.83 14.30 -0.20
N SER A 37 -11.42 15.52 -0.55
CA SER A 37 -11.76 16.18 -1.83
C SER A 37 -10.92 15.72 -3.02
N GLN A 38 -9.82 14.98 -2.79
CA GLN A 38 -8.91 14.52 -3.82
C GLN A 38 -9.19 13.07 -4.20
N PRO A 39 -9.04 12.71 -5.49
CA PRO A 39 -9.18 11.33 -5.92
C PRO A 39 -8.06 10.46 -5.34
N VAL A 40 -8.42 9.29 -4.79
CA VAL A 40 -7.47 8.28 -4.34
C VAL A 40 -6.78 7.65 -5.57
N PRO A 41 -5.45 7.56 -5.60
CA PRO A 41 -4.73 6.95 -6.72
C PRO A 41 -5.13 5.47 -6.92
N PRO A 42 -5.11 4.96 -8.16
CA PRO A 42 -5.37 3.55 -8.43
C PRO A 42 -4.40 2.65 -7.66
N GLY A 43 -4.94 1.62 -7.01
CA GLY A 43 -4.13 0.65 -6.25
C GLY A 43 -3.81 1.07 -4.81
N TYR A 44 -4.27 2.24 -4.36
CA TYR A 44 -4.21 2.63 -2.94
C TYR A 44 -5.57 2.43 -2.27
N VAL A 45 -5.54 2.23 -0.95
CA VAL A 45 -6.72 2.11 -0.11
C VAL A 45 -6.65 3.10 1.05
N ILE A 46 -7.81 3.58 1.50
CA ILE A 46 -7.95 4.46 2.65
C ILE A 46 -7.96 3.60 3.91
N THR A 47 -7.05 3.86 4.85
CA THR A 47 -6.92 3.12 6.11
C THR A 47 -7.46 3.89 7.31
N SER A 48 -7.57 5.22 7.21
CA SER A 48 -8.14 6.06 8.27
C SER A 48 -8.52 7.45 7.78
N GLU A 49 -9.51 8.04 8.43
CA GLU A 49 -10.06 9.36 8.15
C GLU A 49 -10.13 10.15 9.44
N THR A 50 -9.43 11.29 9.48
CA THR A 50 -9.41 12.14 10.67
C THR A 50 -9.72 13.57 10.26
N LEU A 51 -10.61 14.24 10.99
CA LEU A 51 -10.82 15.67 10.80
C LEU A 51 -9.61 16.42 11.32
N THR A 52 -8.83 17.02 10.41
CA THR A 52 -7.71 17.89 10.76
C THR A 52 -7.82 19.22 10.01
N ASN A 53 -7.14 20.24 10.52
CA ASN A 53 -7.06 21.55 9.86
C ASN A 53 -6.13 21.56 8.62
N THR A 54 -5.58 20.41 8.24
CA THR A 54 -4.68 20.27 7.08
C THR A 54 -5.45 20.40 5.76
N CYS A 55 -6.68 19.93 5.73
CA CYS A 55 -7.55 20.00 4.56
C CYS A 55 -8.50 21.19 4.66
N THR A 56 -8.32 22.19 3.79
CA THR A 56 -9.18 23.37 3.74
C THR A 56 -10.55 23.01 3.16
N GLY A 57 -11.64 23.55 3.72
CA GLY A 57 -13.01 23.32 3.24
C GLY A 57 -13.82 22.28 4.02
N GLY A 58 -13.35 21.85 5.20
CA GLY A 58 -14.07 20.92 6.07
C GLY A 58 -13.97 19.45 5.66
N TYR A 59 -13.08 19.13 4.72
CA TYR A 59 -12.81 17.75 4.32
C TYR A 59 -12.00 17.01 5.37
N LEU A 60 -12.25 15.70 5.49
CA LEU A 60 -11.44 14.81 6.31
C LEU A 60 -10.06 14.61 5.67
N THR A 61 -9.10 14.35 6.54
CA THR A 61 -7.73 13.98 6.19
C THR A 61 -7.65 12.47 6.15
N GLU A 62 -7.44 11.94 4.95
CA GLU A 62 -7.46 10.53 4.62
C GLU A 62 -6.03 9.99 4.60
N THR A 63 -5.80 8.85 5.22
CA THR A 63 -4.53 8.14 5.11
C THR A 63 -4.69 7.02 4.11
N ILE A 64 -3.89 7.05 3.05
CA ILE A 64 -3.88 6.04 1.99
C ILE A 64 -2.62 5.18 2.08
N GLN A 65 -2.75 3.91 1.76
CA GLN A 65 -1.63 2.97 1.77
C GLN A 65 -1.80 1.93 0.66
N LEU A 66 -0.70 1.28 0.26
CA LEU A 66 -0.81 0.10 -0.61
C LEU A 66 -1.50 -1.05 0.14
N PRO A 67 -2.42 -1.77 -0.51
CA PRO A 67 -3.10 -2.91 0.08
C PRO A 67 -2.14 -4.07 0.31
N TYR A 68 -2.36 -4.78 1.41
CA TYR A 68 -1.73 -6.06 1.72
C TYR A 68 -2.78 -6.98 2.37
N ASN A 69 -2.49 -8.28 2.46
CA ASN A 69 -3.45 -9.23 3.01
C ASN A 69 -3.73 -8.95 4.50
N GLY A 70 -5.00 -8.72 4.85
CA GLY A 70 -5.43 -8.38 6.21
C GLY A 70 -5.38 -6.88 6.53
N ILE A 71 -5.22 -6.02 5.52
CA ILE A 71 -5.24 -4.57 5.74
C ILE A 71 -6.62 -4.10 6.19
N GLN A 72 -6.64 -3.18 7.15
CA GLN A 72 -7.84 -2.48 7.60
C GLN A 72 -8.06 -1.25 6.70
N ILE A 73 -9.26 -1.14 6.14
CA ILE A 73 -9.67 -0.05 5.28
C ILE A 73 -10.94 0.61 5.81
N CYS A 74 -11.25 1.80 5.31
CA CYS A 74 -12.55 2.44 5.47
C CYS A 74 -13.48 2.05 4.30
N ASP A 75 -14.77 1.86 4.55
CA ASP A 75 -15.72 1.38 3.51
C ASP A 75 -15.93 2.33 2.33
N ASN A 76 -15.57 3.60 2.47
CA ASN A 76 -15.54 4.56 1.37
C ASN A 76 -14.31 4.37 0.45
N SER A 77 -13.35 3.54 0.84
CA SER A 77 -12.14 3.27 0.08
C SER A 77 -12.45 2.52 -1.22
N PRO A 78 -11.81 2.88 -2.35
CA PRO A 78 -11.82 2.02 -3.51
C PRO A 78 -11.17 0.67 -3.19
N ILE A 79 -11.77 -0.43 -3.65
CA ILE A 79 -11.22 -1.78 -3.48
C ILE A 79 -10.38 -2.11 -4.73
N PRO A 80 -9.06 -2.33 -4.58
CA PRO A 80 -8.18 -2.66 -5.69
C PRO A 80 -8.45 -4.08 -6.21
N SER A 81 -8.20 -4.28 -7.50
CA SER A 81 -8.35 -5.58 -8.15
C SER A 81 -7.54 -6.67 -7.44
N GLY A 82 -8.14 -7.85 -7.26
CA GLY A 82 -7.49 -8.97 -6.57
C GLY A 82 -7.62 -8.95 -5.04
N TYR A 83 -8.37 -8.01 -4.48
CA TYR A 83 -8.75 -7.99 -3.07
C TYR A 83 -10.26 -8.10 -2.91
N VAL A 84 -10.69 -8.71 -1.81
CA VAL A 84 -12.08 -8.84 -1.40
C VAL A 84 -12.24 -8.43 0.07
N LEU A 85 -13.41 -7.88 0.39
CA LEU A 85 -13.77 -7.51 1.75
C LEU A 85 -14.19 -8.76 2.52
N THR A 86 -13.49 -9.09 3.60
CA THR A 86 -13.73 -10.29 4.42
C THR A 86 -14.44 -10.00 5.73
N SER A 87 -14.33 -8.76 6.23
CA SER A 87 -14.96 -8.32 7.46
C SER A 87 -15.40 -6.86 7.34
N ASN A 88 -16.46 -6.52 8.07
CA ASN A 88 -16.96 -5.17 8.24
C ASN A 88 -17.28 -4.94 9.72
N TYR A 89 -16.83 -3.82 10.27
CA TYR A 89 -16.97 -3.49 11.68
C TYR A 89 -17.02 -1.98 11.89
N THR A 90 -17.72 -1.54 12.93
CA THR A 90 -17.74 -0.12 13.31
C THR A 90 -16.40 0.27 13.93
N THR A 91 -15.79 1.35 13.42
CA THR A 91 -14.55 1.90 13.95
C THR A 91 -14.60 3.42 13.98
N ASN A 92 -13.92 4.03 14.97
CA ASN A 92 -13.77 5.48 15.04
C ASN A 92 -12.65 6.00 14.13
N ASN A 93 -11.88 5.08 13.52
CA ASN A 93 -10.72 5.43 12.69
C ASN A 93 -11.11 5.88 11.28
N CYS A 94 -12.36 5.69 10.87
CA CYS A 94 -12.89 5.97 9.53
C CYS A 94 -13.97 7.07 9.55
N GLY A 95 -13.89 8.00 10.51
CA GLY A 95 -14.87 9.08 10.65
C GLY A 95 -16.31 8.56 10.82
N SER A 96 -17.16 8.81 9.82
CA SER A 96 -18.57 8.34 9.80
C SER A 96 -18.76 7.01 9.06
N TYR A 97 -17.71 6.45 8.47
CA TYR A 97 -17.75 5.19 7.75
C TYR A 97 -17.40 4.01 8.66
N GLN A 98 -17.86 2.83 8.28
CA GLN A 98 -17.41 1.58 8.89
C GLN A 98 -16.00 1.23 8.38
N GLY A 99 -15.33 0.39 9.15
CA GLY A 99 -14.06 -0.20 8.78
C GLY A 99 -14.27 -1.60 8.23
N GLY A 100 -13.32 -2.08 7.46
CA GLY A 100 -13.34 -3.43 6.95
C GLY A 100 -11.96 -3.99 6.67
N THR A 101 -11.91 -5.30 6.46
CA THR A 101 -10.65 -6.02 6.21
C THR A 101 -10.59 -6.48 4.76
N LEU A 102 -9.51 -6.14 4.05
CA LEU A 102 -9.25 -6.67 2.71
C LEU A 102 -8.27 -7.84 2.77
N ASN A 103 -8.60 -8.90 2.03
CA ASN A 103 -7.70 -10.03 1.80
C ASN A 103 -7.71 -10.41 0.32
N THR A 104 -6.64 -11.08 -0.11
CA THR A 104 -6.62 -11.72 -1.43
C THR A 104 -7.56 -12.93 -1.41
N PRO A 105 -8.35 -13.16 -2.48
CA PRO A 105 -9.28 -14.27 -2.57
C PRO A 105 -8.52 -15.61 -2.57
N TYR A 106 -9.09 -16.61 -1.90
CA TYR A 106 -8.62 -17.99 -1.94
C TYR A 106 -9.80 -18.95 -1.82
N SER A 107 -9.61 -20.22 -2.17
CA SER A 107 -10.68 -21.22 -2.11
C SER A 107 -11.20 -21.39 -0.68
N GLY A 108 -12.50 -21.18 -0.47
CA GLY A 108 -13.14 -21.26 0.84
C GLY A 108 -13.08 -19.97 1.67
N ILE A 109 -12.70 -18.83 1.08
CA ILE A 109 -12.76 -17.53 1.74
C ILE A 109 -14.22 -17.08 1.97
N THR A 110 -14.50 -16.51 3.13
CA THR A 110 -15.76 -15.81 3.41
C THR A 110 -15.60 -14.33 3.11
N ILE A 111 -16.54 -13.79 2.34
CA ILE A 111 -16.57 -12.38 1.97
C ILE A 111 -17.82 -11.71 2.52
N CYS A 112 -17.74 -10.42 2.80
CA CYS A 112 -18.89 -9.61 3.12
C CYS A 112 -19.76 -9.41 1.87
N GLY A 113 -21.03 -9.81 1.95
CA GLY A 113 -21.98 -9.66 0.84
C GLY A 113 -22.34 -8.21 0.48
N ASN A 114 -21.94 -7.24 1.32
CA ASN A 114 -22.08 -5.80 1.07
C ASN A 114 -20.77 -5.13 0.62
N GLY A 115 -19.73 -5.91 0.30
CA GLY A 115 -18.52 -5.34 -0.28
C GLY A 115 -18.83 -4.84 -1.70
N ASN A 116 -18.64 -3.54 -1.95
CA ASN A 116 -18.71 -2.94 -3.29
C ASN A 116 -17.59 -3.43 -4.24
N GLY A 117 -16.80 -4.43 -3.83
CA GLY A 117 -15.72 -5.02 -4.60
C GLY A 117 -16.24 -6.16 -5.47
N ALA A 118 -15.90 -6.13 -6.76
CA ALA A 118 -16.16 -7.25 -7.65
C ALA A 118 -15.47 -8.50 -7.08
N ILE A 119 -16.23 -9.57 -6.85
CA ILE A 119 -15.67 -10.90 -6.62
C ILE A 119 -14.86 -11.28 -7.86
N PRO A 120 -13.52 -11.41 -7.77
CA PRO A 120 -12.74 -11.86 -8.91
C PRO A 120 -13.22 -13.27 -9.27
N ALA A 121 -13.78 -13.42 -10.46
CA ALA A 121 -14.25 -14.70 -10.94
C ALA A 121 -13.07 -15.67 -11.02
N THR A 122 -13.15 -16.75 -10.26
CA THR A 122 -12.28 -17.92 -10.44
C THR A 122 -12.60 -18.54 -11.80
N THR A 123 -11.69 -18.41 -12.76
CA THR A 123 -11.65 -19.30 -13.94
C THR A 123 -10.76 -20.48 -13.61
#